data_AF-A0A1F2X7S4-F1
#
_entry.id   AF-A0A1F2X7S4-F1
#
_cell.length_a   1.000
_cell.length_b   1.000
_cell.length_c   1.000
_cell.angle_alpha   90.00
_cell.angle_beta   90.00
_cell.angle_gamma   90.00
#
_symmetry.space_group_name_H-M   'P 1'
#
loop_
_entity.id
_entity.type
_entity.pdbx_description
1 polymer ?
#
loop_
_entity_poly.entity_id
_entity_poly.type
_entity_poly.pdbx_seq_one_letter_code
_entity_poly.pdbx_strand_id
1 'polypeptide(L)'
;YSGQAPYFFLDTTGPGWEGGPFLVPVARIAEGNDFYGAMAALLQGPTADEAAAIPAMSTAIPEGTVLFDVDYGADGVVTVDFSSEFVSGGGTLSMMGRLAQVVFTLDVFDGVEGVRFEVDGVPTTVFGGEGIIVNDPATSADFESLLPAVMIDSPVYGGLYGANPMGGSGTANVFEATVSLALTDADGLIIWEGFTTATCGTGCRGEWEISIPYEVDAPQMGSLIAWESSAMDGSQTNVREHPV
;
A
#
# COMPACT_ATOMS: atom_id res chain seq x y z
N TYR A 1 1.81 -8.72 14.45
CA TYR A 1 0.51 -8.49 13.79
C TYR A 1 0.25 -9.67 12.86
N SER A 2 -0.94 -10.27 12.90
CA SER A 2 -1.36 -11.37 12.00
C SER A 2 -2.64 -11.00 11.24
N GLY A 3 -2.83 -9.71 11.01
CA GLY A 3 -3.97 -9.19 10.25
C GLY A 3 -3.58 -8.99 8.80
N GLN A 4 -4.60 -8.76 7.98
CA GLN A 4 -4.41 -8.52 6.55
C GLN A 4 -4.08 -7.06 6.30
N ALA A 5 -3.56 -6.79 5.10
CA ALA A 5 -3.13 -5.47 4.67
C ALA A 5 -3.71 -5.15 3.28
N PRO A 6 -5.03 -4.93 3.13
CA PRO A 6 -5.54 -4.39 1.88
C PRO A 6 -4.98 -3.01 1.60
N TYR A 7 -4.77 -2.74 0.32
CA TYR A 7 -4.25 -1.46 -0.14
C TYR A 7 -5.39 -0.51 -0.52
N PHE A 8 -5.36 0.67 0.10
CA PHE A 8 -6.27 1.78 -0.21
C PHE A 8 -5.50 2.99 -0.72
N PHE A 9 -6.21 3.92 -1.35
CA PHE A 9 -5.63 5.19 -1.76
C PHE A 9 -5.63 6.15 -0.58
N LEU A 10 -4.47 6.68 -0.20
CA LEU A 10 -4.32 7.76 0.76
C LEU A 10 -4.07 9.07 0.00
N ASP A 11 -4.89 10.09 0.30
CA ASP A 11 -4.71 11.43 -0.22
C ASP A 11 -3.40 12.06 0.29
N THR A 12 -3.02 13.20 -0.29
CA THR A 12 -1.85 13.97 0.15
C THR A 12 -2.27 15.23 0.88
N THR A 13 -1.63 15.51 2.02
CA THR A 13 -1.95 16.69 2.84
C THR A 13 -0.73 17.52 3.16
N GLY A 14 -0.68 18.73 2.61
CA GLY A 14 0.25 19.77 3.05
C GLY A 14 1.63 19.76 2.39
N PRO A 15 2.53 20.65 2.87
CA PRO A 15 3.88 20.79 2.32
C PRO A 15 4.70 19.50 2.47
N GLY A 16 5.47 19.12 1.45
CA GLY A 16 6.27 17.90 1.44
C GLY A 16 5.50 16.64 1.00
N TRP A 17 4.17 16.68 0.96
CA TRP A 17 3.35 15.63 0.36
C TRP A 17 3.11 15.94 -1.12
N GLU A 18 4.04 15.52 -1.98
CA GLU A 18 3.95 15.76 -3.43
C GLU A 18 3.22 14.63 -4.17
N GLY A 19 2.38 14.99 -5.15
CA GLY A 19 1.62 14.06 -6.00
C GLY A 19 0.39 13.44 -5.33
N GLY A 20 -0.10 12.32 -5.87
CA GLY A 20 -1.12 11.47 -5.25
C GLY A 20 -2.54 11.55 -5.84
N PRO A 21 -3.49 10.76 -5.32
CA PRO A 21 -3.36 9.85 -4.17
C PRO A 21 -2.47 8.63 -4.45
N PHE A 22 -2.00 7.96 -3.40
CA PHE A 22 -1.09 6.80 -3.50
C PHE A 22 -1.61 5.59 -2.75
N LEU A 23 -1.20 4.40 -3.17
CA LEU A 23 -1.54 3.17 -2.47
C LEU A 23 -0.79 3.06 -1.13
N VAL A 24 -1.51 2.61 -0.10
CA VAL A 24 -1.00 2.36 1.26
C VAL A 24 -1.57 1.05 1.83
N PRO A 25 -0.77 0.18 2.47
CA PRO A 25 -1.27 -0.99 3.18
C PRO A 25 -1.91 -0.57 4.49
N VAL A 26 -3.11 -1.09 4.76
CA VAL A 26 -3.88 -0.71 5.95
C VAL A 26 -4.22 -1.92 6.80
N ALA A 27 -4.02 -1.81 8.10
CA ALA A 27 -4.37 -2.86 9.03
C ALA A 27 -5.87 -3.21 8.98
N ARG A 28 -6.17 -4.49 8.75
CA ARG A 28 -7.50 -5.06 8.88
C ARG A 28 -7.50 -6.30 9.76
N ILE A 29 -8.49 -6.35 10.65
CA ILE A 29 -8.92 -7.59 11.29
C ILE A 29 -9.88 -8.27 10.32
N ALA A 30 -9.52 -9.45 9.84
CA ALA A 30 -10.35 -10.26 8.95
C ALA A 30 -10.58 -11.66 9.56
N GLU A 31 -11.60 -12.37 9.06
CA GLU A 31 -11.98 -13.71 9.55
C GLU A 31 -10.96 -14.81 9.16
N GLY A 32 -9.87 -14.46 8.47
CA GLY A 32 -8.76 -15.33 8.11
C GLY A 32 -7.52 -14.52 7.71
N ASN A 33 -6.39 -15.19 7.52
CA ASN A 33 -5.19 -14.61 6.90
C ASN A 33 -4.90 -15.34 5.58
N ASP A 34 -5.87 -15.29 4.66
CA ASP A 34 -5.85 -15.94 3.35
C ASP A 34 -6.30 -14.97 2.25
N PHE A 35 -6.23 -15.42 0.99
CA PHE A 35 -6.60 -14.59 -0.17
C PHE A 35 -8.06 -14.12 -0.12
N TYR A 36 -8.98 -14.99 0.31
CA TYR A 36 -10.41 -14.65 0.39
C TYR A 36 -10.66 -13.55 1.40
N GLY A 37 -10.11 -13.65 2.61
CA GLY A 37 -10.23 -12.60 3.62
C GLY A 37 -9.66 -11.28 3.10
N ALA A 38 -8.51 -11.31 2.41
CA ALA A 38 -7.82 -10.10 1.99
C ALA A 38 -8.62 -9.36 0.91
N MET A 39 -9.18 -10.11 -0.04
CA MET A 39 -10.11 -9.58 -1.03
C MET A 39 -11.42 -9.10 -0.40
N ALA A 40 -11.98 -9.83 0.57
CA ALA A 40 -13.18 -9.40 1.28
C ALA A 40 -12.94 -8.08 2.04
N ALA A 41 -11.79 -7.92 2.70
CA ALA A 41 -11.41 -6.71 3.40
C ALA A 41 -11.18 -5.53 2.43
N LEU A 42 -10.58 -5.81 1.26
CA LEU A 42 -10.40 -4.81 0.21
C LEU A 42 -11.75 -4.34 -0.38
N LEU A 43 -12.67 -5.26 -0.67
CA LEU A 43 -13.99 -4.97 -1.24
C LEU A 43 -14.92 -4.22 -0.24
N GLN A 44 -14.72 -4.39 1.06
CA GLN A 44 -15.41 -3.58 2.08
C GLN A 44 -15.01 -2.10 2.01
N GLY A 45 -13.82 -1.80 1.46
CA GLY A 45 -13.31 -0.44 1.34
C GLY A 45 -12.77 0.15 2.65
N PRO A 46 -12.40 1.44 2.62
CA PRO A 46 -12.10 2.21 3.84
C PRO A 46 -13.32 2.29 4.76
N THR A 47 -13.07 2.22 6.06
CA THR A 47 -14.08 2.50 7.09
C THR A 47 -14.48 3.98 7.07
N ALA A 48 -15.59 4.31 7.74
CA ALA A 48 -16.03 5.70 7.86
C ALA A 48 -14.97 6.61 8.51
N ASP A 49 -14.23 6.09 9.50
CA ASP A 49 -13.19 6.85 10.19
C ASP A 49 -11.98 7.10 9.29
N GLU A 50 -11.58 6.13 8.47
CA GLU A 50 -10.47 6.29 7.51
C GLU A 50 -10.83 7.18 6.33
N ALA A 51 -12.07 7.09 5.84
CA ALA A 51 -12.58 8.00 4.82
C ALA A 51 -12.67 9.45 5.34
N ALA A 52 -12.83 9.63 6.67
CA ALA A 52 -12.87 10.93 7.32
C ALA A 52 -11.51 11.39 7.89
N ALA A 53 -10.47 10.55 7.80
CA ALA A 53 -9.13 10.87 8.27
C ALA A 53 -8.50 12.00 7.44
N ILE A 54 -7.40 12.55 7.94
CA ILE A 54 -6.59 13.55 7.23
C ILE A 54 -5.16 13.04 7.23
N PRO A 55 -4.63 12.56 6.09
CA PRO A 55 -5.29 12.43 4.79
C PRO A 55 -6.45 11.43 4.75
N ALA A 56 -7.41 11.65 3.86
CA ALA A 56 -8.56 10.76 3.67
C ALA A 56 -8.15 9.52 2.87
N MET A 57 -8.75 8.38 3.22
CA MET A 57 -8.62 7.14 2.45
C MET A 57 -9.78 6.93 1.49
N SER A 58 -9.48 6.36 0.32
CA SER A 58 -10.48 6.03 -0.70
C SER A 58 -10.17 4.70 -1.38
N THR A 59 -11.14 4.19 -2.14
CA THR A 59 -11.00 3.01 -3.00
C THR A 59 -11.46 3.34 -4.41
N ALA A 60 -10.79 2.77 -5.41
CA ALA A 60 -11.20 2.87 -6.80
C ALA A 60 -12.15 1.74 -7.22
N ILE A 61 -12.34 0.73 -6.36
CA ILE A 61 -13.25 -0.39 -6.61
C ILE A 61 -14.71 0.09 -6.51
N PRO A 62 -15.56 -0.15 -7.52
CA PRO A 62 -16.96 0.24 -7.48
C PRO A 62 -17.73 -0.49 -6.39
N GLU A 63 -18.63 0.24 -5.73
CA GLU A 63 -19.61 -0.34 -4.81
C GLU A 63 -20.45 -1.42 -5.52
N GLY A 64 -20.69 -2.53 -4.82
CA GLY A 64 -21.43 -3.66 -5.37
C GLY A 64 -20.59 -4.67 -6.16
N THR A 65 -19.28 -4.43 -6.33
CA THR A 65 -18.35 -5.46 -6.83
C THR A 65 -18.42 -6.71 -5.96
N VAL A 66 -18.59 -7.88 -6.59
CA VAL A 66 -18.61 -9.19 -5.92
C VAL A 66 -17.38 -9.98 -6.31
N LEU A 67 -16.71 -10.59 -5.34
CA LEU A 67 -15.71 -11.64 -5.58
C LEU A 67 -16.45 -12.97 -5.77
N PHE A 68 -16.33 -13.58 -6.95
CA PHE A 68 -16.88 -14.90 -7.23
C PHE A 68 -15.93 -16.01 -6.82
N ASP A 69 -14.63 -15.86 -7.13
CA ASP A 69 -13.62 -16.84 -6.80
C ASP A 69 -12.23 -16.22 -6.59
N VAL A 70 -11.40 -16.90 -5.82
CA VAL A 70 -9.97 -16.62 -5.69
C VAL A 70 -9.21 -17.92 -5.51
N ASP A 71 -8.40 -18.28 -6.50
CA ASP A 71 -7.67 -19.55 -6.55
C ASP A 71 -6.18 -19.34 -6.72
N TYR A 72 -5.37 -20.16 -6.03
CA TYR A 72 -3.92 -20.09 -6.09
C TYR A 72 -3.35 -21.26 -6.91
N GLY A 73 -2.78 -20.91 -8.06
CA GLY A 73 -2.16 -21.85 -8.97
C GLY A 73 -0.84 -22.41 -8.45
N ALA A 74 -0.49 -23.61 -8.91
CA ALA A 74 0.79 -24.24 -8.61
C ALA A 74 2.00 -23.50 -9.23
N ASP A 75 1.76 -22.56 -10.13
CA ASP A 75 2.73 -21.66 -10.77
C ASP A 75 2.96 -20.35 -9.99
N GLY A 76 2.33 -20.19 -8.82
CA GLY A 76 2.43 -18.98 -8.01
C GLY A 76 1.45 -17.88 -8.40
N VAL A 77 0.60 -18.08 -9.40
CA VAL A 77 -0.35 -17.07 -9.87
C VAL A 77 -1.68 -17.20 -9.11
N VAL A 78 -2.15 -16.09 -8.55
CA VAL A 78 -3.50 -16.00 -7.96
C VAL A 78 -4.48 -15.57 -9.05
N THR A 79 -5.50 -16.38 -9.33
CA THR A 79 -6.60 -16.01 -10.24
C THR A 79 -7.75 -15.46 -9.40
N VAL A 80 -8.21 -14.25 -9.73
CA VAL A 80 -9.35 -13.58 -9.08
C VAL A 80 -10.48 -13.37 -10.07
N ASP A 81 -11.68 -13.86 -9.73
CA ASP A 81 -12.89 -13.67 -10.53
C ASP A 81 -13.82 -12.67 -9.84
N PHE A 82 -14.12 -11.58 -10.53
CA PHE A 82 -15.03 -10.54 -10.06
C PHE A 82 -16.28 -10.45 -10.93
N SER A 83 -17.34 -9.87 -10.37
CA SER A 83 -18.51 -9.48 -11.15
C SER A 83 -18.21 -8.32 -12.12
N SER A 84 -19.02 -8.19 -13.17
CA SER A 84 -18.91 -7.09 -14.15
C SER A 84 -18.90 -5.67 -13.57
N GLU A 85 -19.43 -5.47 -12.36
CA GLU A 85 -19.34 -4.19 -11.64
C GLU A 85 -17.89 -3.74 -11.45
N PHE A 86 -16.93 -4.66 -11.27
CA PHE A 86 -15.51 -4.33 -11.09
C PHE A 86 -14.95 -3.51 -12.25
N VAL A 87 -15.35 -3.85 -13.48
CA VAL A 87 -14.89 -3.18 -14.71
C VAL A 87 -15.79 -2.02 -15.13
N SER A 88 -16.78 -1.66 -14.31
CA SER A 88 -17.72 -0.59 -14.62
C SER A 88 -17.22 0.78 -14.15
N GLY A 89 -17.59 1.81 -14.91
CA GLY A 89 -17.36 3.21 -14.57
C GLY A 89 -15.90 3.65 -14.49
N GLY A 90 -15.70 4.92 -14.12
CA GLY A 90 -14.38 5.53 -14.02
C GLY A 90 -13.71 5.84 -15.36
N GLY A 91 -12.62 6.59 -15.30
CA GLY A 91 -11.66 6.74 -16.41
C GLY A 91 -10.40 5.91 -16.17
N THR A 92 -9.42 6.02 -17.07
CA THR A 92 -8.16 5.23 -17.03
C THR A 92 -7.53 5.14 -15.64
N LEU A 93 -7.38 6.26 -14.93
CA LEU A 93 -6.74 6.27 -13.60
C LEU A 93 -7.51 5.43 -12.56
N SER A 94 -8.85 5.46 -12.58
CA SER A 94 -9.67 4.69 -11.65
C SER A 94 -9.65 3.19 -11.98
N MET A 95 -9.55 2.84 -13.26
CA MET A 95 -9.42 1.44 -13.69
C MET A 95 -8.04 0.89 -13.36
N MET A 96 -6.96 1.63 -13.63
CA MET A 96 -5.62 1.24 -13.19
C MET A 96 -5.55 1.13 -11.66
N GLY A 97 -6.17 2.08 -10.96
CA GLY A 97 -6.15 2.11 -9.51
C GLY A 97 -6.77 0.87 -8.86
N ARG A 98 -7.95 0.43 -9.32
CA ARG A 98 -8.61 -0.74 -8.73
C ARG A 98 -7.87 -2.05 -9.03
N LEU A 99 -7.27 -2.17 -10.22
CA LEU A 99 -6.41 -3.30 -10.58
C LEU A 99 -5.18 -3.35 -9.66
N ALA A 100 -4.53 -2.20 -9.47
CA ALA A 100 -3.39 -2.09 -8.57
C ALA A 100 -3.75 -2.44 -7.13
N GLN A 101 -4.88 -1.96 -6.60
CA GLN A 101 -5.34 -2.32 -5.25
C GLN A 101 -5.44 -3.84 -5.06
N VAL A 102 -5.98 -4.56 -6.05
CA VAL A 102 -6.07 -6.03 -6.01
C VAL A 102 -4.68 -6.66 -6.03
N VAL A 103 -3.82 -6.24 -6.95
CA VAL A 103 -2.47 -6.79 -7.08
C VAL A 103 -1.67 -6.58 -5.79
N PHE A 104 -1.54 -5.35 -5.31
CA PHE A 104 -0.78 -5.06 -4.08
C PHE A 104 -1.35 -5.78 -2.85
N THR A 105 -2.67 -5.94 -2.75
CA THR A 105 -3.27 -6.67 -1.62
C THR A 105 -2.95 -8.16 -1.64
N LEU A 106 -2.74 -8.77 -2.82
CA LEU A 106 -2.38 -10.19 -2.94
C LEU A 106 -0.87 -10.41 -2.92
N ASP A 107 -0.08 -9.45 -3.39
CA ASP A 107 1.39 -9.52 -3.46
C ASP A 107 2.04 -9.61 -2.07
N VAL A 108 1.33 -9.24 -1.00
CA VAL A 108 1.82 -9.38 0.39
C VAL A 108 1.97 -10.83 0.85
N PHE A 109 1.39 -11.79 0.12
CA PHE A 109 1.44 -13.19 0.50
C PHE A 109 2.66 -13.87 -0.12
N ASP A 110 3.46 -14.52 0.74
CA ASP A 110 4.63 -15.29 0.32
C ASP A 110 4.28 -16.31 -0.79
N GLY A 111 5.03 -16.27 -1.88
CA GLY A 111 4.90 -17.20 -3.01
C GLY A 111 3.93 -16.75 -4.11
N VAL A 112 3.25 -15.61 -3.94
CA VAL A 112 2.52 -14.99 -5.04
C VAL A 112 3.51 -14.39 -6.04
N GLU A 113 3.40 -14.82 -7.30
CA GLU A 113 4.24 -14.38 -8.42
C GLU A 113 3.49 -13.42 -9.36
N GLY A 114 2.17 -13.26 -9.15
CA GLY A 114 1.32 -12.33 -9.89
C GLY A 114 -0.16 -12.68 -9.80
N VAL A 115 -0.99 -11.84 -10.42
CA VAL A 115 -2.45 -11.92 -10.37
C VAL A 115 -3.04 -12.01 -11.77
N ARG A 116 -3.89 -13.02 -11.99
CA ARG A 116 -4.72 -13.15 -13.19
C ARG A 116 -6.14 -12.68 -12.88
N PHE A 117 -6.73 -11.91 -13.77
CA PHE A 117 -8.07 -11.38 -13.61
C PHE A 117 -9.08 -12.11 -14.50
N GLU A 118 -10.21 -12.46 -13.90
CA GLU A 118 -11.41 -12.90 -14.58
C GLU A 118 -12.58 -11.96 -14.25
N VAL A 119 -13.50 -11.81 -15.22
CA VAL A 119 -14.75 -11.06 -15.05
C VAL A 119 -15.90 -11.93 -15.50
N ASP A 120 -16.82 -12.24 -14.58
CA ASP A 120 -17.89 -13.21 -14.79
C ASP A 120 -17.36 -14.57 -15.33
N GLY A 121 -16.22 -15.03 -14.80
CA GLY A 121 -15.55 -16.27 -15.21
C GLY A 121 -14.84 -16.20 -16.57
N VAL A 122 -14.61 -15.00 -17.11
CA VAL A 122 -13.89 -14.80 -18.39
C VAL A 122 -12.53 -14.16 -18.14
N PRO A 123 -11.41 -14.82 -18.50
CA PRO A 123 -10.08 -14.23 -18.45
C PRO A 123 -10.03 -12.90 -19.19
N THR A 124 -9.60 -11.85 -18.50
CA THR A 124 -9.65 -10.47 -18.98
C THR A 124 -8.30 -9.80 -18.82
N THR A 125 -7.74 -9.32 -19.94
CA THR A 125 -6.49 -8.55 -19.99
C THR A 125 -6.66 -7.15 -20.54
N VAL A 126 -7.87 -6.79 -20.98
CA VAL A 126 -8.21 -5.47 -21.53
C VAL A 126 -9.34 -4.87 -20.73
N PHE A 127 -9.10 -3.72 -20.11
CA PHE A 127 -9.98 -3.11 -19.13
C PHE A 127 -10.45 -1.72 -19.55
N GLY A 128 -11.69 -1.39 -19.17
CA GLY A 128 -12.31 -0.10 -19.42
C GLY A 128 -12.61 0.18 -20.90
N GLY A 129 -13.34 1.26 -21.17
CA GLY A 129 -13.68 1.69 -22.53
C GLY A 129 -12.48 2.23 -23.33
N GLU A 130 -11.37 2.54 -22.65
CA GLU A 130 -10.13 3.07 -23.24
C GLU A 130 -9.15 1.96 -23.66
N GLY A 131 -9.44 0.70 -23.34
CA GLY A 131 -8.65 -0.45 -23.78
C GLY A 131 -7.31 -0.59 -23.06
N ILE A 132 -7.32 -0.44 -21.73
CA ILE A 132 -6.12 -0.58 -20.89
C ILE A 132 -5.68 -2.05 -20.91
N ILE A 133 -4.48 -2.31 -21.41
CA ILE A 133 -3.92 -3.66 -21.46
C ILE A 133 -3.11 -3.91 -20.20
N VAL A 134 -3.43 -4.98 -19.50
CA VAL A 134 -2.71 -5.47 -18.32
C VAL A 134 -1.99 -6.76 -18.68
N ASN A 135 -0.81 -6.96 -18.10
CA ASN A 135 -0.08 -8.22 -18.24
C ASN A 135 -0.86 -9.39 -17.63
N ASP A 136 -0.60 -10.61 -18.11
CA ASP A 136 -1.17 -11.84 -17.55
C ASP A 136 -0.02 -12.83 -17.28
N PRO A 137 0.35 -13.03 -16.00
CA PRO A 137 -0.20 -12.38 -14.81
C PRO A 137 0.24 -10.91 -14.68
N ALA A 138 -0.55 -10.12 -13.96
CA ALA A 138 -0.22 -8.75 -13.55
C ALA A 138 0.65 -8.78 -12.28
N THR A 139 1.58 -7.84 -12.15
CA THR A 139 2.48 -7.73 -10.99
C THR A 139 2.50 -6.31 -10.44
N SER A 140 2.99 -6.13 -9.21
CA SER A 140 3.12 -4.80 -8.58
C SER A 140 3.99 -3.85 -9.42
N ALA A 141 4.93 -4.38 -10.19
CA ALA A 141 5.75 -3.62 -11.13
C ALA A 141 4.95 -2.93 -12.25
N ASP A 142 3.78 -3.47 -12.63
CA ASP A 142 2.90 -2.87 -13.65
C ASP A 142 2.25 -1.56 -13.17
N PHE A 143 2.28 -1.32 -11.85
CA PHE A 143 1.54 -0.25 -11.18
C PHE A 143 2.44 0.70 -10.38
N GLU A 144 3.76 0.71 -10.63
CA GLU A 144 4.73 1.53 -9.89
C GLU A 144 4.36 3.03 -9.89
N SER A 145 3.70 3.51 -10.94
CA SER A 145 3.26 4.91 -11.05
C SER A 145 2.19 5.33 -10.02
N LEU A 146 1.55 4.37 -9.35
CA LEU A 146 0.58 4.57 -8.27
C LEU A 146 1.21 4.47 -6.88
N LEU A 147 2.50 4.16 -6.81
CA LEU A 147 3.27 4.14 -5.58
C LEU A 147 3.86 5.52 -5.26
N PRO A 148 3.96 5.85 -3.97
CA PRO A 148 4.69 7.04 -3.57
C PRO A 148 6.21 6.87 -3.79
N ALA A 149 6.94 7.99 -3.85
CA ALA A 149 8.39 7.94 -3.99
C ALA A 149 9.07 7.29 -2.77
N VAL A 150 8.55 7.51 -1.57
CA VAL A 150 8.87 6.75 -0.35
C VAL A 150 7.62 5.98 0.04
N MET A 151 7.71 4.66 0.13
CA MET A 151 6.65 3.75 0.53
C MET A 151 7.03 3.07 1.84
N ILE A 152 6.10 2.99 2.80
CA ILE A 152 6.23 2.20 4.02
C ILE A 152 5.31 0.98 3.87
N ASP A 153 5.89 -0.22 3.85
CA ASP A 153 5.13 -1.46 3.80
C ASP A 153 4.92 -2.05 5.20
N SER A 154 5.94 -1.95 6.06
CA SER A 154 5.80 -2.21 7.49
C SER A 154 6.47 -1.08 8.28
N PRO A 155 5.83 -0.56 9.33
CA PRO A 155 4.51 -0.93 9.81
C PRO A 155 3.35 -0.50 8.89
N VAL A 156 2.33 -1.36 8.75
CA VAL A 156 1.11 -1.03 7.98
C VAL A 156 0.34 0.08 8.69
N TYR A 157 -0.43 0.88 7.94
CA TYR A 157 -1.20 1.98 8.50
C TYR A 157 -2.21 1.45 9.54
N GLY A 158 -2.17 1.99 10.75
CA GLY A 158 -3.02 1.57 11.88
C GLY A 158 -2.65 0.21 12.48
N GLY A 159 -1.51 -0.38 12.09
CA GLY A 159 -1.06 -1.67 12.59
C GLY A 159 -0.51 -1.59 14.00
N LEU A 160 -0.72 -2.64 14.80
CA LEU A 160 -0.21 -2.72 16.17
C LEU A 160 1.21 -3.32 16.21
N TYR A 161 2.15 -2.62 16.84
CA TYR A 161 3.54 -3.06 17.00
C TYR A 161 3.96 -3.06 18.46
N GLY A 162 4.52 -4.18 18.93
CA GLY A 162 4.96 -4.36 20.32
C GLY A 162 6.32 -5.03 20.48
N ALA A 163 6.99 -5.37 19.37
CA ALA A 163 8.37 -5.83 19.40
C ALA A 163 9.32 -4.63 19.52
N ASN A 164 10.40 -4.79 20.27
CA ASN A 164 11.48 -3.81 20.38
C ASN A 164 12.83 -4.52 20.14
N PRO A 165 13.63 -4.13 19.13
CA PRO A 165 13.37 -3.02 18.20
C PRO A 165 12.18 -3.27 17.27
N MET A 166 11.54 -2.19 16.81
CA MET A 166 10.52 -2.23 15.77
C MET A 166 11.20 -2.43 14.41
N GLY A 167 10.76 -3.40 13.63
CA GLY A 167 11.17 -3.54 12.24
C GLY A 167 10.40 -2.56 11.35
N GLY A 168 11.12 -1.82 10.50
CA GLY A 168 10.56 -1.03 9.42
C GLY A 168 11.03 -1.56 8.07
N SER A 169 10.14 -1.58 7.09
CA SER A 169 10.45 -1.96 5.71
C SER A 169 9.57 -1.21 4.72
N GLY A 170 10.05 -1.11 3.49
CA GLY A 170 9.28 -0.56 2.38
C GLY A 170 10.09 -0.46 1.10
N THR A 171 9.62 0.36 0.17
CA THR A 171 10.35 0.67 -1.07
C THR A 171 10.54 2.16 -1.26
N ALA A 172 11.54 2.56 -2.03
CA ALA A 172 11.75 3.95 -2.39
C ALA A 172 12.38 4.12 -3.76
N ASN A 173 12.08 5.24 -4.42
CA ASN A 173 12.73 5.73 -5.62
C ASN A 173 13.07 7.21 -5.39
N VAL A 174 14.20 7.45 -4.72
CA VAL A 174 14.61 8.75 -4.17
C VAL A 174 16.08 9.04 -4.46
N PHE A 175 16.48 10.31 -4.32
CA PHE A 175 17.86 10.74 -4.50
C PHE A 175 18.80 10.04 -3.51
N GLU A 176 19.95 9.58 -4.02
CA GLU A 176 20.97 8.82 -3.27
C GLU A 176 20.43 7.58 -2.52
N ALA A 177 19.26 7.07 -2.92
CA ALA A 177 18.56 5.98 -2.25
C ALA A 177 18.28 6.24 -0.75
N THR A 178 18.38 7.48 -0.28
CA THR A 178 18.33 7.78 1.15
C THR A 178 16.90 8.02 1.61
N VAL A 179 16.45 7.23 2.57
CA VAL A 179 15.14 7.37 3.23
C VAL A 179 15.39 7.84 4.66
N SER A 180 14.92 9.04 5.00
CA SER A 180 14.97 9.57 6.36
C SER A 180 13.72 9.14 7.11
N LEU A 181 13.85 8.79 8.39
CA LEU A 181 12.75 8.29 9.21
C LEU A 181 12.73 8.90 10.60
N ALA A 182 11.53 9.07 11.15
CA ALA A 182 11.29 9.42 12.54
C ALA A 182 10.14 8.57 13.10
N LEU A 183 10.26 8.16 14.36
CA LEU A 183 9.18 7.55 15.12
C LEU A 183 8.72 8.56 16.18
N THR A 184 7.41 8.77 16.26
CA THR A 184 6.80 9.65 17.27
C THR A 184 5.98 8.87 18.29
N ASP A 185 5.76 9.48 19.45
CA ASP A 185 4.73 9.05 20.40
C ASP A 185 3.35 9.67 20.09
N ALA A 186 2.37 9.49 21.00
CA ALA A 186 0.99 9.95 20.82
C ALA A 186 0.85 11.48 20.85
N ASP A 187 1.81 12.18 21.45
CA ASP A 187 1.85 13.63 21.52
C ASP A 187 2.59 14.24 20.30
N GLY A 188 3.11 13.38 19.41
CA GLY A 188 3.90 13.78 18.25
C GLY A 188 5.37 14.10 18.59
N LEU A 189 5.84 13.74 19.78
CA LEU A 189 7.25 13.89 20.14
C LEU A 189 8.06 12.83 19.42
N ILE A 190 9.12 13.25 18.73
CA ILE A 190 10.09 12.34 18.10
C ILE A 190 10.84 11.59 19.20
N ILE A 191 10.62 10.28 19.27
CA ILE A 191 11.28 9.36 20.20
C ILE A 191 12.46 8.62 19.56
N TRP A 192 12.53 8.63 18.23
CA TRP A 192 13.68 8.15 17.47
C TRP A 192 13.74 8.84 16.11
N GLU A 193 14.95 9.12 15.61
CA GLU A 193 15.20 9.66 14.27
C GLU A 193 16.45 9.02 13.67
N GLY A 194 16.42 8.75 12.38
CA GLY A 194 17.53 8.14 11.65
C GLY A 194 17.28 8.06 10.15
N PHE A 195 18.05 7.23 9.47
CA PHE A 195 17.89 6.99 8.04
C PHE A 195 18.29 5.55 7.68
N THR A 196 17.82 5.11 6.52
CA THR A 196 18.29 3.89 5.84
C THR A 196 18.53 4.20 4.37
N THR A 197 19.07 3.21 3.66
CA THR A 197 19.27 3.29 2.21
C THR A 197 18.47 2.20 1.52
N ALA A 198 17.67 2.58 0.53
CA ALA A 198 17.08 1.63 -0.39
C ALA A 198 18.17 0.93 -1.23
N THR A 199 17.87 -0.28 -1.71
CA THR A 199 18.78 -1.05 -2.57
C THR A 199 19.08 -0.37 -3.91
N CYS A 200 18.26 0.62 -4.29
CA CYS A 200 18.40 1.41 -5.50
C CYS A 200 17.97 2.87 -5.28
N GLY A 201 18.50 3.78 -6.10
CA GLY A 201 18.24 5.23 -6.01
C GLY A 201 17.46 5.77 -7.21
N THR A 202 17.58 7.06 -7.50
CA THR A 202 16.78 7.73 -8.54
C THR A 202 16.69 6.98 -9.86
N GLY A 203 15.45 6.79 -10.33
CA GLY A 203 15.14 6.09 -11.57
C GLY A 203 15.05 4.57 -11.43
N CYS A 204 15.15 4.07 -10.19
CA CYS A 204 15.11 2.66 -9.88
C CYS A 204 14.53 2.46 -8.48
N ARG A 205 13.38 1.80 -8.38
CA ARG A 205 12.80 1.50 -7.07
C ARG A 205 13.61 0.42 -6.37
N GLY A 206 14.00 0.70 -5.13
CA GLY A 206 14.71 -0.22 -4.26
C GLY A 206 13.93 -0.51 -2.98
N GLU A 207 14.21 -1.64 -2.38
CA GLU A 207 13.71 -2.04 -1.05
C GLU A 207 14.57 -1.42 0.04
N TRP A 208 13.98 -1.10 1.18
CA TRP A 208 14.69 -0.69 2.37
C TRP A 208 14.19 -1.44 3.59
N GLU A 209 15.09 -1.63 4.55
CA GLU A 209 14.79 -2.20 5.87
C GLU A 209 15.53 -1.42 6.95
N ILE A 210 14.97 -1.40 8.16
CA ILE A 210 15.58 -0.78 9.33
C ILE A 210 15.08 -1.43 10.63
N SER A 211 15.91 -1.38 11.67
CA SER A 211 15.56 -1.79 13.03
C SER A 211 15.59 -0.58 13.95
N ILE A 212 14.43 -0.18 14.45
CA ILE A 212 14.19 1.05 15.20
C ILE A 212 14.08 0.74 16.70
N PRO A 213 15.10 1.04 17.53
CA PRO A 213 14.95 0.97 18.98
C PRO A 213 14.05 2.11 19.47
N TYR A 214 13.12 1.82 20.37
CA TYR A 214 12.24 2.82 20.99
C TYR A 214 11.95 2.50 22.44
N GLU A 215 11.51 3.49 23.20
CA GLU A 215 11.06 3.34 24.59
C GLU A 215 9.82 4.20 24.80
N VAL A 216 8.78 3.61 25.40
CA VAL A 216 7.53 4.25 25.76
C VAL A 216 7.07 3.75 27.13
N ASP A 217 6.51 4.63 27.95
CA ASP A 217 6.09 4.30 29.32
C ASP A 217 4.86 3.37 29.38
N ALA A 218 4.03 3.38 28.33
CA ALA A 218 2.86 2.54 28.17
C ALA A 218 2.53 2.35 26.68
N PRO A 219 1.76 1.31 26.30
CA PRO A 219 1.20 1.18 24.96
C PRO A 219 0.39 2.43 24.59
N GLN A 220 0.71 3.02 23.44
CA GLN A 220 0.12 4.25 22.93
C GLN A 220 0.19 4.26 21.40
N MET A 221 -0.60 5.13 20.77
CA MET A 221 -0.42 5.44 19.35
C MET A 221 0.89 6.20 19.14
N GLY A 222 1.50 6.02 17.99
CA GLY A 222 2.56 6.85 17.47
C GLY A 222 2.46 6.94 15.95
N SER A 223 3.49 7.49 15.33
CA SER A 223 3.60 7.50 13.87
C SER A 223 5.02 7.16 13.44
N LEU A 224 5.16 6.27 12.46
CA LEU A 224 6.37 6.19 11.66
C LEU A 224 6.24 7.17 10.49
N ILE A 225 7.17 8.12 10.43
CA ILE A 225 7.24 9.13 9.38
C ILE A 225 8.48 8.82 8.54
N ALA A 226 8.34 8.73 7.23
CA ALA A 226 9.45 8.57 6.29
C ALA A 226 9.40 9.65 5.21
N TRP A 227 10.57 10.15 4.79
CA TRP A 227 10.66 11.22 3.79
C TRP A 227 11.97 11.16 3.01
N GLU A 228 11.99 11.88 1.91
CA GLU A 228 13.20 12.26 1.19
C GLU A 228 13.66 13.64 1.64
N SER A 229 14.94 13.78 1.96
CA SER A 229 15.51 15.09 2.27
C SER A 229 15.92 15.82 0.99
N SER A 230 15.36 17.00 0.75
CA SER A 230 15.66 17.83 -0.42
C SER A 230 17.15 18.17 -0.50
N ALA A 231 17.81 17.81 -1.61
CA ALA A 231 19.19 18.16 -1.86
C ALA A 231 19.42 19.68 -2.02
N MET A 232 18.36 20.46 -2.21
CA MET A 232 18.43 21.91 -2.39
C MET A 232 18.52 22.66 -1.07
N ASP A 233 17.75 22.25 -0.07
CA ASP A 233 17.56 23.02 1.16
C ASP A 233 17.34 22.17 2.44
N GLY A 234 17.39 20.85 2.32
CA GLY A 234 17.17 19.92 3.43
C GLY A 234 15.71 19.85 3.92
N SER A 235 14.77 20.46 3.20
CA SER A 235 13.34 20.32 3.52
C SER A 235 12.86 18.88 3.30
N GLN A 236 11.79 18.50 4.02
CA GLN A 236 11.17 17.18 3.85
C GLN A 236 10.28 17.19 2.59
N THR A 237 10.55 16.26 1.68
CA THR A 237 9.76 15.99 0.48
C THR A 237 9.32 14.53 0.46
N ASN A 238 8.31 14.19 -0.33
CA ASN A 238 7.76 12.84 -0.41
C ASN A 238 7.39 12.22 0.95
N VAL A 239 6.89 13.05 1.87
CA VAL A 239 6.61 12.65 3.26
C VAL A 239 5.48 11.62 3.30
N ARG A 240 5.68 10.53 4.03
CA ARG A 240 4.66 9.55 4.37
C ARG A 240 4.62 9.32 5.86
N GLU A 241 3.41 9.15 6.38
CA GLU A 241 3.15 8.94 7.79
C GLU A 241 2.22 7.74 7.94
N HIS A 242 2.65 6.78 8.76
CA HIS A 242 1.88 5.61 9.17
C HIS A 242 1.63 5.69 10.68
N PRO A 243 0.40 5.97 11.12
CA PRO A 243 0.01 5.82 12.51
C PRO A 243 0.10 4.35 12.94
N VAL A 244 0.68 4.07 14.11
CA VAL A 244 1.02 2.72 14.61
C VAL A 244 0.89 2.55 16.12
#